data_AF-A0A3N0VMH3-F1
#
_entry.id   AF-A0A3N0VMH3-F1
#
_cell.length_a   1.000
_cell.length_b   1.000
_cell.length_c   1.000
_cell.angle_alpha   90.00
_cell.angle_beta   90.00
_cell.angle_gamma   90.00
#
_symmetry.space_group_name_H-M   'P 1'
#
loop_
_entity.id
_entity.type
_entity.pdbx_description
1 polymer ?
#
loop_
_entity_poly.entity_id
_entity_poly.type
_entity_poly.pdbx_seq_one_letter_code
_entity_poly.pdbx_strand_id
1 'polypeptide(L)'
;MKLMPRRTMAAVVALTYALTTAGCVTPPQQLYYWGNYQPETYSYFKNSETPQEQIVNLEKTVQEAQAANRSLPPGFSAHLGMLYLASGQADKAQSAFQMEQTRFPESAAYMDFLLRKKPQITSGGDVP
;
A
#
# COMPACT_ATOMS: atom_id res chain seq x y z
N MET A 1 3.90 56.55 -30.82
CA MET A 1 3.08 55.44 -30.28
C MET A 1 2.53 54.66 -31.48
N LYS A 2 3.21 53.58 -31.91
CA LYS A 2 2.81 52.83 -33.13
C LYS A 2 1.59 51.97 -32.80
N LEU A 3 0.48 52.23 -33.48
CA LEU A 3 -0.77 51.50 -33.35
C LEU A 3 -0.57 50.08 -33.92
N MET A 4 -0.57 49.04 -33.07
CA MET A 4 -0.48 47.67 -33.53
C MET A 4 -1.75 47.30 -34.31
N PRO A 5 -1.64 46.70 -35.50
CA PRO A 5 -2.80 46.37 -36.32
C PRO A 5 -3.68 45.34 -35.60
N ARG A 6 -5.01 45.54 -35.62
CA ARG A 6 -6.02 44.68 -34.95
C ARG A 6 -5.81 43.17 -35.16
N ARG A 7 -5.26 42.77 -36.31
CA ARG A 7 -4.92 41.38 -36.67
C ARG A 7 -3.78 40.81 -35.82
N THR A 8 -2.77 41.61 -35.49
CA THR A 8 -1.66 41.22 -34.60
C THR A 8 -2.11 41.14 -33.14
N MET A 9 -3.03 42.01 -32.72
CA MET A 9 -3.57 41.97 -31.36
C MET A 9 -4.44 40.73 -31.13
N ALA A 10 -5.26 40.33 -32.14
CA ALA A 10 -6.04 39.10 -32.09
C ALA A 10 -5.17 37.83 -32.07
N ALA A 11 -4.07 37.82 -32.83
CA ALA A 11 -3.13 36.70 -32.84
C ALA A 11 -2.40 36.52 -31.49
N VAL A 12 -2.02 37.63 -30.84
CA VAL A 12 -1.39 37.59 -29.51
C VAL A 12 -2.37 37.09 -28.45
N VAL A 13 -3.63 37.55 -28.46
CA VAL A 13 -4.66 37.08 -27.52
C VAL A 13 -4.96 35.59 -27.71
N ALA A 14 -5.09 35.13 -28.96
CA ALA A 14 -5.30 33.71 -29.25
C ALA A 14 -4.12 32.83 -28.80
N LEU A 15 -2.89 33.31 -28.96
CA LEU A 15 -1.70 32.60 -28.51
C LEU A 15 -1.64 32.53 -26.98
N THR A 16 -1.91 33.64 -26.28
CA THR A 16 -1.94 33.64 -24.82
C THR A 16 -3.04 32.74 -24.24
N TYR A 17 -4.20 32.68 -24.89
CA TYR A 17 -5.29 31.79 -24.49
C TYR A 17 -4.91 30.31 -24.65
N ALA A 18 -4.27 29.96 -25.78
CA ALA A 18 -3.81 28.59 -26.05
C ALA A 18 -2.76 28.10 -25.04
N LEU A 19 -1.86 28.98 -24.56
CA LEU A 19 -0.89 28.62 -23.52
C LEU A 19 -1.53 28.43 -22.15
N THR A 20 -2.61 29.15 -21.82
CA THR A 20 -3.29 29.02 -20.52
C THR A 20 -4.19 27.78 -20.40
N THR A 21 -4.59 27.18 -21.53
CA THR A 21 -5.44 25.98 -21.54
C THR A 21 -4.68 24.66 -21.51
N ALA A 22 -3.33 24.69 -21.59
CA ALA A 22 -2.50 23.51 -21.46
C ALA A 22 -2.30 23.14 -19.98
N GLY A 23 -3.34 22.60 -19.34
CA GLY A 23 -3.23 22.00 -18.02
C GLY A 23 -2.41 20.71 -18.12
N CYS A 24 -1.17 20.73 -17.63
CA CYS A 24 -0.36 19.52 -17.50
C CYS A 24 -0.94 18.66 -16.38
N VAL A 25 -1.89 17.77 -16.72
CA VAL A 25 -2.42 16.81 -15.76
C VAL A 25 -1.37 15.71 -15.56
N THR A 26 -0.56 15.86 -14.52
CA THR A 26 0.29 14.75 -14.07
C THR A 26 -0.64 13.80 -13.31
N PRO A 27 -0.74 12.52 -13.69
CA PRO A 27 -1.57 11.58 -12.96
C PRO A 27 -1.11 11.55 -11.49
N PRO A 28 -2.04 11.61 -10.53
CA PRO A 28 -1.68 11.63 -9.12
C PRO A 28 -0.92 10.34 -8.80
N GLN A 29 0.29 10.49 -8.27
CA GLN A 29 1.05 9.35 -7.80
C GLN A 29 0.27 8.66 -6.70
N GLN A 30 0.12 7.33 -6.79
CA GLN A 30 -0.56 6.56 -5.75
C GLN A 30 0.14 6.77 -4.41
N LEU A 31 -0.62 6.94 -3.33
CA LEU A 31 -0.07 7.17 -1.99
C LEU A 31 0.73 5.96 -1.48
N TYR A 32 0.31 4.75 -1.85
CA TYR A 32 0.89 3.48 -1.39
C TYR A 32 1.43 2.65 -2.55
N TYR A 33 2.40 1.79 -2.24
CA TYR A 33 2.87 0.73 -3.11
C TYR A 33 2.07 -0.53 -2.83
N TRP A 34 1.21 -0.91 -3.78
CA TRP A 34 0.35 -2.09 -3.63
C TRP A 34 1.02 -3.38 -4.11
N GLY A 35 1.94 -3.30 -5.08
CA GLY A 35 2.57 -4.49 -5.67
C GLY A 35 1.53 -5.55 -6.04
N ASN A 36 1.74 -6.78 -5.55
CA ASN A 36 0.82 -7.90 -5.74
C ASN A 36 -0.20 -8.09 -4.61
N TYR A 37 -0.33 -7.14 -3.68
CA TYR A 37 -1.14 -7.33 -2.46
C TYR A 37 -2.60 -7.73 -2.72
N GLN A 38 -3.26 -7.16 -3.73
CA GLN A 38 -4.66 -7.49 -4.03
C GLN A 38 -4.83 -8.94 -4.51
N PRO A 39 -4.05 -9.43 -5.50
CA PRO A 39 -3.99 -10.86 -5.82
C PRO A 39 -3.75 -11.76 -4.60
N GLU A 40 -2.74 -11.47 -3.77
CA GLU A 40 -2.41 -12.30 -2.59
C GLU A 40 -3.59 -12.35 -1.61
N THR A 41 -4.23 -11.22 -1.36
CA THR A 41 -5.41 -11.14 -0.50
C THR A 41 -6.56 -11.99 -1.04
N TYR A 42 -6.76 -11.99 -2.36
CA TYR A 42 -7.77 -12.82 -3.00
C TYR A 42 -7.41 -14.32 -2.91
N SER A 43 -6.16 -14.69 -3.19
CA SER A 43 -5.64 -16.05 -3.03
C SER A 43 -5.81 -16.57 -1.61
N TYR A 44 -5.53 -15.72 -0.60
CA TYR A 44 -5.77 -16.01 0.81
C TYR A 44 -7.22 -16.39 1.10
N PHE A 45 -8.18 -15.56 0.69
CA PHE A 45 -9.60 -15.86 0.92
C PHE A 45 -10.11 -17.06 0.13
N LYS A 46 -9.45 -17.42 -0.97
CA LYS A 46 -9.74 -18.63 -1.74
C LYS A 46 -9.01 -19.87 -1.23
N ASN A 47 -8.13 -19.73 -0.23
CA ASN A 47 -7.22 -20.78 0.21
C ASN A 47 -6.47 -21.43 -0.96
N SER A 48 -6.14 -20.64 -2.00
CA SER A 48 -5.51 -21.14 -3.23
C SER A 48 -3.98 -21.24 -3.12
N GLU A 49 -3.40 -20.65 -2.07
CA GLU A 49 -1.98 -20.65 -1.77
C GLU A 49 -1.76 -21.03 -0.31
N THR A 50 -0.64 -21.71 -0.04
CA THR A 50 -0.22 -22.01 1.32
C THR A 50 0.21 -20.73 2.06
N PRO A 51 0.14 -20.70 3.40
CA PRO A 51 0.62 -19.55 4.17
C PRO A 51 2.07 -19.17 3.87
N GLN A 52 2.94 -20.16 3.61
CA GLN A 52 4.35 -19.93 3.28
C GLN A 52 4.54 -19.28 1.91
N GLU A 53 3.76 -19.68 0.89
CA GLU A 53 3.79 -19.06 -0.43
C GLU A 53 3.37 -17.59 -0.35
N GLN A 54 2.27 -17.30 0.36
CA GLN A 54 1.80 -15.93 0.55
C GLN A 54 2.81 -15.08 1.33
N ILE A 55 3.46 -15.64 2.36
CA ILE A 55 4.54 -14.94 3.08
C ILE A 55 5.64 -14.51 2.11
N VAL A 56 6.09 -15.42 1.23
CA VAL A 56 7.15 -15.12 0.27
C VAL A 56 6.73 -14.01 -0.70
N ASN A 57 5.50 -14.06 -1.23
CA ASN A 57 4.99 -13.06 -2.16
C ASN A 57 4.83 -11.68 -1.49
N LEU A 58 4.34 -11.65 -0.25
CA LEU A 58 4.19 -10.42 0.50
C LEU A 58 5.57 -9.85 0.93
N GLU A 59 6.51 -10.68 1.37
CA GLU A 59 7.89 -10.23 1.67
C GLU A 59 8.57 -9.65 0.42
N LYS A 60 8.34 -10.24 -0.76
CA LYS A 60 8.81 -9.65 -2.02
C LYS A 60 8.22 -8.27 -2.27
N THR A 61 6.91 -8.09 -2.04
CA THR A 61 6.25 -6.78 -2.15
C THR A 61 6.85 -5.76 -1.16
N VAL A 62 7.24 -6.19 0.05
CA VAL A 62 7.97 -5.34 1.01
C VAL A 62 9.31 -4.87 0.42
N GLN A 63 10.09 -5.79 -0.16
CA GLN A 63 11.38 -5.46 -0.76
C GLN A 63 11.24 -4.50 -1.94
N GLU A 64 10.25 -4.70 -2.80
CA GLU A 64 9.97 -3.82 -3.94
C GLU A 64 9.55 -2.42 -3.49
N ALA A 65 8.68 -2.32 -2.48
CA ALA A 65 8.27 -1.05 -1.91
C ALA A 65 9.46 -0.28 -1.28
N GLN A 66 10.33 -0.99 -0.55
CA GLN A 66 11.56 -0.43 0.01
C GLN A 66 12.51 0.06 -1.08
N ALA A 67 12.74 -0.74 -2.12
CA ALA A 67 13.60 -0.38 -3.26
C ALA A 67 13.06 0.84 -4.02
N ALA A 68 11.73 0.98 -4.11
CA ALA A 68 11.09 2.14 -4.72
C ALA A 68 10.98 3.36 -3.78
N ASN A 69 11.40 3.23 -2.51
CA ASN A 69 11.21 4.23 -1.45
C ASN A 69 9.74 4.65 -1.29
N ARG A 70 8.84 3.66 -1.25
CA ARG A 70 7.38 3.84 -1.20
C ARG A 70 6.81 3.15 0.05
N SER A 71 5.74 3.72 0.61
CA SER A 71 5.07 3.15 1.78
C SER A 71 4.10 2.03 1.37
N LEU A 72 4.08 0.96 2.16
CA LEU A 72 3.05 -0.09 2.06
C LEU A 72 1.71 0.42 2.61
N PRO A 73 0.57 -0.11 2.13
CA PRO A 73 -0.76 0.32 2.56
C PRO A 73 -1.09 -0.12 4.00
N PRO A 74 -2.11 0.51 4.63
CA PRO A 74 -2.65 0.05 5.91
C PRO A 74 -3.11 -1.41 5.83
N GLY A 75 -2.89 -2.15 6.91
CA GLY A 75 -3.24 -3.55 7.08
C GLY A 75 -2.25 -4.53 6.44
N PHE A 76 -1.33 -4.09 5.57
CA PHE A 76 -0.37 -4.97 4.91
C PHE A 76 0.52 -5.70 5.92
N SER A 77 1.07 -4.96 6.88
CA SER A 77 1.98 -5.53 7.87
C SER A 77 1.21 -6.40 8.87
N ALA A 78 -0.02 -6.00 9.21
CA ALA A 78 -0.91 -6.84 10.01
C ALA A 78 -1.20 -8.18 9.33
N HIS A 79 -1.52 -8.20 8.02
CA HIS A 79 -1.74 -9.44 7.27
C HIS A 79 -0.50 -10.33 7.32
N LEU A 80 0.68 -9.77 7.01
CA LEU A 80 1.94 -10.53 7.09
C LEU A 80 2.18 -11.10 8.51
N GLY A 81 1.87 -10.32 9.55
CA GLY A 81 1.92 -10.78 10.94
C GLY A 81 0.98 -11.95 11.23
N MET A 82 -0.25 -11.91 10.70
CA MET A 82 -1.20 -13.02 10.85
C MET A 82 -0.71 -14.31 10.16
N LEU A 83 -0.12 -14.20 8.97
CA LEU A 83 0.46 -15.35 8.27
C LEU A 83 1.67 -15.93 9.03
N TYR A 84 2.53 -15.07 9.60
CA TYR A 84 3.62 -15.52 10.45
C TYR A 84 3.12 -16.24 11.69
N LEU A 85 2.08 -15.73 12.36
CA LEU A 85 1.46 -16.43 13.50
C LEU A 85 0.93 -17.80 13.09
N ALA A 86 0.18 -17.87 11.99
CA ALA A 86 -0.37 -19.13 11.46
C ALA A 86 0.74 -20.14 11.11
N SER A 87 1.93 -19.64 10.75
CA SER A 87 3.11 -20.44 10.41
C SER A 87 4.06 -20.68 11.59
N GLY A 88 3.67 -20.34 12.83
CA GLY A 88 4.49 -20.54 14.03
C GLY A 88 5.68 -19.59 14.19
N GLN A 89 5.77 -18.53 13.37
CA GLN A 89 6.86 -17.53 13.37
C GLN A 89 6.51 -16.33 14.28
N ALA A 90 6.33 -16.58 15.59
CA ALA A 90 5.81 -15.59 16.54
C ALA A 90 6.64 -14.29 16.61
N ASP A 91 7.97 -14.37 16.59
CA ASP A 91 8.84 -13.18 16.68
C ASP A 91 8.68 -12.26 15.44
N LYS A 92 8.54 -12.86 14.26
CA LYS A 92 8.27 -12.12 13.02
C LYS A 92 6.88 -11.49 13.04
N ALA A 93 5.89 -12.20 13.56
CA ALA A 93 4.55 -11.66 13.72
C ALA A 93 4.52 -10.44 14.65
N GLN A 94 5.18 -10.52 15.81
CA GLN A 94 5.31 -9.41 16.74
C GLN A 94 5.93 -8.19 16.05
N SER A 95 7.02 -8.39 15.32
CA SER A 95 7.69 -7.33 14.57
C SER A 95 6.76 -6.69 13.52
N ALA A 96 5.98 -7.50 12.81
CA ALA A 96 5.04 -7.03 11.80
C ALA A 96 3.88 -6.22 12.41
N PHE A 97 3.32 -6.64 13.55
CA PHE A 97 2.28 -5.89 14.26
C PHE A 97 2.80 -4.57 14.84
N GLN A 98 4.01 -4.56 15.37
CA GLN A 98 4.64 -3.33 15.86
C GLN A 98 4.90 -2.33 14.73
N MET A 99 5.34 -2.82 13.56
CA MET A 99 5.47 -1.99 12.36
C MET A 99 4.13 -1.40 11.94
N GLU A 100 3.05 -2.20 11.93
CA GLU A 100 1.70 -1.71 11.62
C GLU A 100 1.26 -0.61 12.60
N GLN A 101 1.37 -0.87 13.90
CA GLN A 101 1.01 0.07 14.96
C GLN A 101 1.77 1.39 14.84
N THR A 102 3.07 1.32 14.53
CA THR A 102 3.93 2.51 14.39
C THR A 102 3.55 3.35 13.18
N ARG A 103 3.21 2.69 12.06
CA ARG A 103 2.87 3.38 10.81
C ARG A 103 1.44 3.89 10.79
N PHE A 104 0.54 3.17 11.45
CA PHE A 104 -0.90 3.37 11.42
C PHE A 104 -1.43 3.38 12.86
N PRO A 105 -1.32 4.51 13.59
CA PRO A 105 -1.77 4.62 14.97
C PRO A 105 -3.27 4.36 15.14
N GLU A 106 -4.07 4.49 14.08
CA GLU A 106 -5.47 4.08 14.05
C GLU A 106 -5.67 2.58 14.31
N SER A 107 -4.67 1.75 13.97
CA SER A 107 -4.67 0.31 14.21
C SER A 107 -4.20 -0.08 15.61
N ALA A 108 -3.66 0.87 16.38
CA ALA A 108 -2.90 0.59 17.61
C ALA A 108 -3.70 -0.24 18.63
N ALA A 109 -4.97 0.10 18.85
CA ALA A 109 -5.82 -0.63 19.78
C ALA A 109 -5.97 -2.12 19.42
N TYR A 110 -6.04 -2.44 18.12
CA TYR A 110 -6.11 -3.81 17.65
C TYR A 110 -4.74 -4.52 17.72
N MET A 111 -3.66 -3.84 17.32
CA MET A 111 -2.30 -4.41 17.45
C MET A 111 -1.95 -4.69 18.91
N ASP A 112 -2.29 -3.80 19.84
CA ASP A 112 -2.12 -4.01 21.28
C ASP A 112 -2.93 -5.20 21.79
N PHE A 113 -4.11 -5.44 21.25
CA PHE A 113 -4.89 -6.63 21.57
C PHE A 113 -4.18 -7.90 21.09
N LEU A 114 -3.68 -7.92 19.85
CA LEU A 114 -2.94 -9.06 19.29
C LEU A 114 -1.63 -9.33 20.03
N LEU A 115 -0.88 -8.28 20.40
CA LEU A 115 0.40 -8.37 21.08
C LEU A 115 0.28 -8.77 22.56
N ARG A 116 -0.81 -8.40 23.25
CA ARG A 116 -1.05 -8.78 24.65
C ARG A 116 -1.46 -10.24 24.80
N LYS A 117 -2.12 -10.81 23.79
CA LYS A 117 -2.33 -12.25 23.76
C LYS A 117 -1.00 -12.90 23.42
N LYS A 118 -0.42 -13.66 24.36
CA LYS A 118 0.59 -14.66 23.98
C LYS A 118 -0.02 -15.47 22.85
N PRO A 119 0.59 -15.59 21.66
CA PRO A 119 0.05 -16.42 20.60
C PRO A 119 -0.07 -17.85 21.12
N GLN A 120 -1.27 -18.23 21.58
CA GLN A 120 -1.57 -19.59 21.96
C GLN A 120 -1.81 -20.31 20.64
N ILE A 121 -0.77 -21.00 20.19
CA ILE A 121 -0.87 -22.02 19.14
C ILE A 121 -1.81 -23.09 19.70
N THR A 122 -3.10 -23.02 19.40
CA THR A 122 -3.95 -24.21 19.44
C THR A 122 -3.66 -24.96 18.16
N SER A 123 -2.77 -25.95 18.28
CA SER A 123 -2.48 -26.95 17.25
C SER A 123 -3.77 -27.61 16.77
N GLY A 124 -3.86 -27.85 15.46
CA GLY A 124 -4.82 -28.78 14.88
C GLY A 124 -6.05 -28.09 14.32
N GLY A 125 -6.26 -28.27 13.02
CA GLY A 125 -7.49 -27.89 12.37
C GLY A 125 -8.66 -28.61 13.00
N ASP A 126 -9.65 -27.84 13.43
CA ASP A 126 -11.04 -28.23 13.51
C ASP A 126 -11.85 -26.93 13.42
N VAL A 127 -12.43 -26.71 12.25
CA VAL A 127 -13.53 -25.76 12.05
C VAL A 127 -14.76 -26.63 11.77
N PRO A 128 -15.90 -26.43 12.45
CA PRO A 128 -17.14 -27.13 12.10
C PRO A 128 -17.62 -26.81 10.69
#